data_AF-A0A9P9E691-F1
#
_entry.id   AF-A0A9P9E691-F1
#
_cell.length_a   1.000
_cell.length_b   1.000
_cell.length_c   1.000
_cell.angle_alpha   90.00
_cell.angle_beta   90.00
_cell.angle_gamma   90.00
#
_symmetry.space_group_name_H-M   'P 1'
#
loop_
_entity.id
_entity.type
_entity.pdbx_description
1 polymer ?
#
loop_
_entity_poly.entity_id
_entity_poly.type
_entity_poly.pdbx_seq_one_letter_code
_entity_poly.pdbx_strand_id
1 'polypeptide(L)'
;MAQPRVAANSNTQEPVGRVQGLPFHFWTPNTTSFMKIGDMVAAGPTYSQEAPYQNMIMEILKPYFPTQATIPGGDIWALDRESYRGPANAPSTIKPDGLVIRIRPLNATSSQNTKRDFLWVEVKPASHNTPGGWKDLLGETATRLISAHPTRTVFVLLVVGVRYMVMIWDGGNSMAPNPVPTIIHPATAPFTPWPIDNRFKFPMVVAYYNQVSGIINTRAAASLDSETVYPAGQKPPGRGNLDVLRYEADLATLEQFLITIQQMPLAGNNPGHFF
;
A
#
# COMPACT_ATOMS: atom_id res chain seq x y z
N MET A 1 -2.98 56.62 5.63
CA MET A 1 -3.18 56.12 7.01
C MET A 1 -4.21 55.00 6.96
N ALA A 2 -3.93 53.93 7.72
CA ALA A 2 -4.58 52.62 7.83
C ALA A 2 -6.11 52.69 8.09
N GLN A 3 -6.93 51.67 7.84
CA GLN A 3 -6.73 50.23 8.10
C GLN A 3 -7.43 49.31 7.07
N PRO A 4 -6.85 48.13 6.76
CA PRO A 4 -7.56 47.04 6.09
C PRO A 4 -8.35 46.18 7.10
N ARG A 5 -9.56 45.78 6.70
CA ARG A 5 -10.40 44.80 7.41
C ARG A 5 -9.68 43.46 7.47
N VAL A 6 -9.41 43.00 8.69
CA VAL A 6 -9.02 41.62 9.00
C VAL A 6 -10.22 40.72 8.68
N ALA A 7 -10.08 39.85 7.67
CA ALA A 7 -11.01 38.77 7.44
C ALA A 7 -10.83 37.74 8.57
N ALA A 8 -11.94 37.40 9.21
CA ALA A 8 -12.01 36.53 10.36
C ALA A 8 -11.51 35.12 10.05
N ASN A 9 -10.78 34.56 11.00
CA ASN A 9 -10.35 33.17 11.11
C ASN A 9 -11.49 32.20 10.80
N SER A 10 -11.38 31.49 9.68
CA SER A 10 -12.04 30.20 9.51
C SER A 10 -11.21 29.16 10.28
N ASN A 11 -11.52 28.98 11.57
CA ASN A 11 -11.19 27.75 12.28
C ASN A 11 -12.02 26.62 11.67
N THR A 12 -11.64 26.14 10.49
CA THR A 12 -12.02 24.81 10.02
C THR A 12 -11.28 23.82 10.89
N GLN A 13 -11.99 23.26 11.88
CA GLN A 13 -11.57 22.02 12.52
C GLN A 13 -11.27 21.01 11.40
N GLU A 14 -10.01 20.65 11.25
CA GLU A 14 -9.59 19.68 10.24
C GLU A 14 -10.24 18.33 10.54
N PRO A 15 -10.73 17.61 9.51
CA PRO A 15 -11.28 16.28 9.70
C PRO A 15 -10.24 15.35 10.35
N VAL A 16 -10.69 14.57 11.32
CA VAL A 16 -9.89 13.60 12.07
C VAL A 16 -9.26 12.62 11.07
N GLY A 17 -7.95 12.71 10.86
CA GLY A 17 -7.22 11.84 9.93
C GLY A 17 -6.17 12.52 9.06
N ARG A 18 -6.08 13.85 9.05
CA ARG A 18 -5.03 14.56 8.29
C ARG A 18 -3.67 14.46 8.98
N VAL A 19 -2.68 13.88 8.30
CA VAL A 19 -1.28 13.90 8.77
C VAL A 19 -0.62 15.21 8.35
N GLN A 20 -0.01 15.93 9.30
CA GLN A 20 0.64 17.21 9.06
C GLN A 20 1.82 17.08 8.09
N GLY A 21 1.92 17.99 7.10
CA GLY A 21 3.10 18.13 6.23
C GLY A 21 2.95 17.62 4.80
N LEU A 22 1.82 17.03 4.43
CA LEU A 22 1.51 16.69 3.04
C LEU A 22 0.69 17.80 2.36
N PRO A 23 1.01 18.17 1.10
CA PRO A 23 0.27 19.22 0.39
C PRO A 23 -1.14 18.77 -0.02
N PHE A 24 -1.39 17.47 -0.18
CA PHE A 24 -2.70 16.88 -0.50
C PHE A 24 -2.67 15.35 -0.23
N HIS A 25 -3.86 14.78 0.02
CA HIS A 25 -4.08 13.32 0.11
C HIS A 25 -4.23 12.72 -1.30
N PHE A 26 -3.90 11.44 -1.48
CA PHE A 26 -4.17 10.77 -2.76
C PHE A 26 -5.67 10.67 -3.09
N TRP A 27 -6.55 10.77 -2.10
CA TRP A 27 -8.00 10.83 -2.27
C TRP A 27 -8.56 12.26 -2.21
N THR A 28 -7.72 13.30 -2.27
CA THR A 28 -8.24 14.66 -2.41
C THR A 28 -8.94 14.78 -3.79
N PRO A 29 -10.15 15.35 -3.85
CA PRO A 29 -10.82 15.62 -5.12
C PRO A 29 -9.91 16.41 -6.08
N ASN A 30 -9.98 16.10 -7.37
CA ASN A 30 -9.16 16.67 -8.44
C ASN A 30 -7.69 16.20 -8.50
N THR A 31 -7.28 15.22 -7.70
CA THR A 31 -5.99 14.53 -7.92
C THR A 31 -6.13 13.44 -8.99
N THR A 32 -5.03 13.14 -9.70
CA THR A 32 -5.02 12.06 -10.70
C THR A 32 -5.33 10.70 -10.07
N SER A 33 -4.84 10.45 -8.85
CA SER A 33 -5.14 9.23 -8.09
C SER A 33 -6.63 9.10 -7.78
N PHE A 34 -7.28 10.19 -7.33
CA PHE A 34 -8.71 10.20 -7.05
C PHE A 34 -9.55 9.85 -8.30
N MET A 35 -9.25 10.45 -9.45
CA MET A 35 -9.95 10.16 -10.70
C MET A 35 -9.75 8.70 -11.13
N LYS A 36 -8.52 8.18 -11.02
CA LYS A 36 -8.24 6.77 -11.36
C LYS A 36 -8.92 5.78 -10.42
N ILE A 37 -9.07 6.10 -9.13
CA ILE A 37 -9.87 5.30 -8.20
C ILE A 37 -11.33 5.28 -8.68
N GLY A 38 -11.88 6.44 -9.05
CA GLY A 38 -13.25 6.56 -9.58
C GLY A 38 -13.47 5.71 -10.83
N ASP A 39 -12.55 5.79 -11.80
CA ASP A 39 -12.59 4.96 -13.02
C ASP A 39 -12.63 3.46 -12.68
N MET A 40 -11.83 3.04 -11.69
CA MET A 40 -11.73 1.63 -11.28
C MET A 40 -12.95 1.16 -10.46
N VAL A 41 -13.57 2.05 -9.67
CA VAL A 41 -14.85 1.78 -9.01
C VAL A 41 -15.96 1.63 -10.06
N ALA A 42 -16.01 2.53 -11.04
CA ALA A 42 -16.99 2.52 -12.12
C ALA A 42 -16.85 1.30 -13.06
N ALA A 43 -15.63 0.82 -13.28
CA ALA A 43 -15.36 -0.39 -14.08
C ALA A 43 -15.99 -1.66 -13.47
N GLY A 44 -16.23 -1.67 -12.16
CA GLY A 44 -16.98 -2.71 -11.47
C GLY A 44 -16.21 -4.00 -11.17
N PRO A 45 -16.85 -4.96 -10.48
CA PRO A 45 -16.17 -6.11 -9.89
C PRO A 45 -15.73 -7.20 -10.89
N THR A 46 -16.23 -7.16 -12.12
CA THR A 46 -15.89 -8.13 -13.17
C THR A 46 -14.77 -7.66 -14.10
N TYR A 47 -14.28 -6.43 -13.92
CA TYR A 47 -13.20 -5.89 -14.74
C TYR A 47 -11.93 -6.71 -14.56
N SER A 48 -11.34 -7.13 -15.69
CA SER A 48 -10.29 -8.16 -15.75
C SER A 48 -8.94 -7.64 -16.23
N GLN A 49 -8.84 -6.36 -16.62
CA GLN A 49 -7.57 -5.79 -17.08
C GLN A 49 -6.75 -5.29 -15.90
N GLU A 50 -5.51 -5.76 -15.77
CA GLU A 50 -4.64 -5.45 -14.64
C GLU A 50 -3.94 -4.09 -14.77
N ALA A 51 -3.54 -3.71 -15.99
CA ALA A 51 -2.76 -2.49 -16.24
C ALA A 51 -3.41 -1.19 -15.72
N PRO A 52 -4.74 -0.98 -15.82
CA PRO A 52 -5.38 0.19 -15.24
C PRO A 52 -5.25 0.26 -13.70
N TYR A 53 -5.32 -0.87 -13.00
CA TYR A 53 -5.10 -0.93 -11.55
C TYR A 53 -3.63 -0.68 -11.20
N GLN A 54 -2.68 -1.22 -11.98
CA GLN A 54 -1.26 -0.91 -11.81
C GLN A 54 -1.04 0.60 -11.90
N ASN A 55 -1.57 1.24 -12.95
CA ASN A 55 -1.48 2.70 -13.12
C ASN A 55 -2.14 3.48 -11.97
N MET A 56 -3.32 3.04 -11.48
CA MET A 56 -4.00 3.64 -10.34
C MET A 56 -3.10 3.63 -9.10
N ILE A 57 -2.51 2.48 -8.77
CA ILE A 57 -1.64 2.36 -7.60
C ILE A 57 -0.38 3.21 -7.75
N MET A 58 0.24 3.25 -8.93
CA MET A 58 1.40 4.12 -9.13
C MET A 58 1.07 5.60 -8.91
N GLU A 59 -0.11 6.08 -9.33
CA GLU A 59 -0.54 7.46 -9.02
C GLU A 59 -0.80 7.67 -7.52
N ILE A 60 -1.32 6.68 -6.80
CA ILE A 60 -1.50 6.74 -5.34
C ILE A 60 -0.16 6.91 -4.62
N LEU A 61 0.91 6.27 -5.10
CA LEU A 61 2.21 6.28 -4.43
C LEU A 61 3.01 7.58 -4.65
N LYS A 62 2.84 8.24 -5.80
CA LYS A 62 3.65 9.43 -6.19
C LYS A 62 3.70 10.56 -5.15
N PRO A 63 2.60 10.96 -4.47
CA PRO A 63 2.64 12.05 -3.51
C PRO A 63 3.52 11.74 -2.28
N TYR A 64 3.73 10.46 -1.96
CA TYR A 64 4.45 10.02 -0.76
C TYR A 64 5.92 9.72 -1.02
N PHE A 65 6.30 9.43 -2.27
CA PHE A 65 7.65 9.01 -2.65
C PHE A 65 8.22 9.92 -3.73
N PRO A 66 8.58 11.18 -3.40
CA PRO A 66 9.05 12.15 -4.37
C PRO A 66 10.42 11.76 -4.95
N THR A 67 10.59 11.97 -6.25
CA THR A 67 11.83 11.70 -6.98
C THR A 67 12.87 12.81 -6.85
N GLN A 68 12.58 13.85 -6.07
CA GLN A 68 13.45 15.00 -5.83
C GLN A 68 13.67 15.15 -4.32
N ALA A 69 14.91 15.45 -3.94
CA ALA A 69 15.25 15.71 -2.54
C ALA A 69 14.79 17.12 -2.16
N THR A 70 14.26 17.27 -0.95
CA THR A 70 13.87 18.58 -0.40
C THR A 70 15.06 19.40 0.10
N ILE A 71 16.22 18.76 0.29
CA ILE A 71 17.48 19.38 0.69
C ILE A 71 18.63 18.86 -0.19
N PRO A 72 19.70 19.64 -0.42
CA PRO A 72 20.89 19.16 -1.10
C PRO A 72 21.47 17.91 -0.40
N GLY A 73 21.67 16.83 -1.16
CA GLY A 73 22.16 15.55 -0.62
C GLY A 73 21.12 14.72 0.16
N GLY A 74 19.87 15.17 0.23
CA GLY A 74 18.78 14.41 0.86
C GLY A 74 18.40 13.15 0.09
N ASP A 75 17.78 12.19 0.78
CA ASP A 75 17.30 10.97 0.14
C ASP A 75 16.22 11.28 -0.93
N ILE A 76 16.26 10.57 -2.05
CA ILE A 76 15.23 10.59 -3.08
C ILE A 76 14.56 9.22 -3.16
N TRP A 77 13.39 9.18 -3.78
CA TRP A 77 12.68 7.92 -4.03
C TRP A 77 12.56 7.65 -5.52
N ALA A 78 12.50 6.38 -5.90
CA ALA A 78 12.15 5.93 -7.23
C ALA A 78 10.95 4.99 -7.14
N LEU A 79 10.08 5.09 -8.15
CA LEU A 79 8.91 4.24 -8.32
C LEU A 79 9.13 3.43 -9.60
N ASP A 80 9.57 2.19 -9.43
CA ASP A 80 10.00 1.31 -10.52
C ASP A 80 9.19 0.00 -10.53
N ARG A 81 9.43 -0.86 -11.52
CA ARG A 81 8.82 -2.21 -11.65
C ARG A 81 9.85 -3.33 -11.71
N GLU A 82 11.10 -3.00 -11.41
CA GLU A 82 12.21 -3.94 -11.44
C GLU A 82 12.91 -3.91 -10.09
N SER A 83 12.96 -5.06 -9.41
CA SER A 83 13.66 -5.20 -8.13
C SER A 83 15.14 -4.88 -8.29
N TYR A 84 15.72 -4.15 -7.36
CA TYR A 84 17.12 -3.79 -7.44
C TYR A 84 18.03 -5.02 -7.19
N ARG A 85 18.72 -5.44 -8.27
CA ARG A 85 19.79 -6.45 -8.36
C ARG A 85 19.36 -7.93 -8.31
N GLY A 86 19.53 -8.62 -9.43
CA GLY A 86 20.04 -9.99 -9.46
C GLY A 86 21.58 -10.02 -9.33
N PRO A 87 22.26 -11.18 -9.44
CA PRO A 87 23.72 -11.26 -9.46
C PRO A 87 24.30 -10.30 -10.51
N ALA A 88 25.53 -9.82 -10.26
CA ALA A 88 26.13 -8.70 -10.97
C ALA A 88 25.93 -8.78 -12.50
N ASN A 89 25.27 -7.75 -13.05
CA ASN A 89 25.01 -7.49 -14.47
C ASN A 89 23.82 -8.23 -15.12
N ALA A 90 23.00 -8.98 -14.38
CA ALA A 90 21.75 -9.53 -14.91
C ALA A 90 20.52 -8.72 -14.42
N PRO A 91 19.58 -8.34 -15.31
CA PRO A 91 18.27 -7.82 -14.91
C PRO A 91 17.59 -8.83 -13.98
N SER A 92 16.84 -8.35 -12.99
CA SER A 92 16.04 -9.28 -12.19
C SER A 92 14.98 -9.94 -13.09
N THR A 93 14.89 -11.26 -13.06
CA THR A 93 13.78 -11.98 -13.70
C THR A 93 12.46 -11.77 -12.95
N ILE A 94 12.52 -11.20 -11.75
CA ILE A 94 11.38 -10.95 -10.87
C ILE A 94 10.98 -9.49 -11.01
N LYS A 95 9.76 -9.26 -11.47
CA LYS A 95 9.21 -7.92 -11.72
C LYS A 95 7.92 -7.74 -10.92
N PRO A 96 7.94 -7.00 -9.80
CA PRO A 96 6.71 -6.59 -9.14
C PRO A 96 5.90 -5.62 -10.03
N ASP A 97 4.63 -5.47 -9.70
CA ASP A 97 3.77 -4.47 -10.37
C ASP A 97 4.11 -3.04 -9.99
N GLY A 98 4.71 -2.86 -8.82
CA GLY A 98 5.32 -1.60 -8.39
C GLY A 98 6.35 -1.82 -7.29
N LEU A 99 7.32 -0.92 -7.22
CA LEU A 99 8.42 -0.97 -6.27
C LEU A 99 8.80 0.44 -5.86
N VAL A 100 8.82 0.70 -4.55
CA VAL A 100 9.34 1.94 -3.99
C VAL A 100 10.77 1.71 -3.55
N ILE A 101 11.70 2.45 -4.16
CA ILE A 101 13.13 2.37 -3.91
C ILE A 101 13.57 3.68 -3.27
N ARG A 102 14.21 3.64 -2.11
CA ARG A 102 14.92 4.80 -1.58
C ARG A 102 16.34 4.83 -2.11
N ILE A 103 16.77 5.99 -2.55
CA ILE A 103 18.11 6.24 -3.07
C ILE A 103 18.73 7.34 -2.23
N ARG A 104 19.87 7.05 -1.60
CA ARG A 104 20.68 8.06 -0.92
C ARG A 104 21.75 8.57 -1.89
N PRO A 105 21.73 9.87 -2.24
CA PRO A 105 22.79 10.48 -3.04
C PRO A 105 24.14 10.41 -2.31
N LEU A 106 25.21 10.37 -3.07
CA LEU A 106 26.58 10.31 -2.55
C LEU A 106 26.90 11.50 -1.64
N ASN A 107 27.35 11.21 -0.42
CA ASN A 107 28.32 12.08 0.25
C ASN A 107 29.72 11.65 -0.20
N ALA A 108 30.66 12.59 -0.30
CA ALA A 108 31.95 12.51 -1.00
C ALA A 108 32.89 11.33 -0.64
N THR A 109 32.52 10.42 0.26
CA THR A 109 33.35 9.32 0.79
C THR A 109 32.97 7.93 0.29
N SER A 110 31.89 7.76 -0.49
CA SER A 110 31.53 6.47 -1.11
C SER A 110 31.32 6.63 -2.62
N SER A 111 31.70 5.63 -3.42
CA SER A 111 31.63 5.67 -4.89
C SER A 111 30.33 5.09 -5.48
N GLN A 112 29.36 4.66 -4.65
CA GLN A 112 28.09 4.11 -5.12
C GLN A 112 26.88 4.69 -4.36
N ASN A 113 25.86 5.13 -5.10
CA ASN A 113 24.55 5.43 -4.53
C ASN A 113 24.03 4.20 -3.78
N THR A 114 23.54 4.37 -2.56
CA THR A 114 22.88 3.27 -1.84
C THR A 114 21.40 3.27 -2.21
N LYS A 115 20.95 2.21 -2.88
CA LYS A 115 19.54 1.98 -3.24
C LYS A 115 18.95 0.88 -2.37
N ARG A 116 17.68 1.01 -1.98
CA ARG A 116 17.00 0.01 -1.17
C ARG A 116 15.52 -0.04 -1.49
N ASP A 117 15.02 -1.25 -1.69
CA ASP A 117 13.61 -1.55 -1.85
C ASP A 117 12.91 -1.42 -0.48
N PHE A 118 11.82 -0.65 -0.43
CA PHE A 118 11.06 -0.38 0.79
C PHE A 118 9.64 -0.92 0.70
N LEU A 119 8.96 -0.75 -0.43
CA LEU A 119 7.59 -1.24 -0.65
C LEU A 119 7.53 -2.05 -1.93
N TRP A 120 7.07 -3.29 -1.81
CA TRP A 120 6.73 -4.21 -2.87
C TRP A 120 5.23 -4.13 -3.15
N VAL A 121 4.83 -4.00 -4.40
CA VAL A 121 3.42 -3.87 -4.79
C VAL A 121 3.07 -4.96 -5.79
N GLU A 122 1.97 -5.65 -5.54
CA GLU A 122 1.39 -6.64 -6.45
C GLU A 122 -0.09 -6.35 -6.65
N VAL A 123 -0.51 -6.40 -7.90
CA VAL A 123 -1.83 -5.95 -8.32
C VAL A 123 -2.51 -7.05 -9.13
N LYS A 124 -3.77 -7.32 -8.82
CA LYS A 124 -4.65 -8.16 -9.64
C LYS A 124 -5.93 -7.39 -9.98
N PRO A 125 -6.59 -7.70 -11.09
CA PRO A 125 -7.83 -7.04 -11.46
C PRO A 125 -8.99 -7.42 -10.53
N ALA A 126 -10.06 -6.63 -10.53
CA ALA A 126 -11.21 -6.84 -9.63
C ALA A 126 -11.85 -8.24 -9.78
N SER A 127 -11.78 -8.85 -10.96
CA SER A 127 -12.25 -10.22 -11.20
C SER A 127 -11.58 -11.27 -10.30
N HIS A 128 -10.41 -10.98 -9.73
CA HIS A 128 -9.70 -11.86 -8.81
C HIS A 128 -10.07 -11.63 -7.34
N ASN A 129 -11.01 -10.72 -7.03
CA ASN A 129 -11.42 -10.41 -5.66
C ASN A 129 -12.31 -11.52 -5.07
N THR A 130 -11.70 -12.69 -4.89
CA THR A 130 -12.27 -13.91 -4.35
C THR A 130 -11.25 -14.52 -3.39
N PRO A 131 -11.65 -15.34 -2.41
CA PRO A 131 -10.68 -15.99 -1.53
C PRO A 131 -9.58 -16.75 -2.28
N GLY A 132 -9.92 -17.41 -3.40
CA GLY A 132 -8.95 -18.09 -4.26
C GLY A 132 -7.96 -17.13 -4.90
N GLY A 133 -8.44 -16.04 -5.50
CA GLY A 133 -7.56 -15.05 -6.12
C GLY A 133 -6.63 -14.34 -5.13
N TRP A 134 -7.09 -14.07 -3.90
CA TRP A 134 -6.23 -13.55 -2.83
C TRP A 134 -5.16 -14.57 -2.39
N LYS A 135 -5.53 -15.85 -2.29
CA LYS A 135 -4.59 -16.94 -1.96
C LYS A 135 -3.53 -17.10 -3.05
N ASP A 136 -3.93 -17.08 -4.31
CA ASP A 136 -3.01 -17.20 -5.45
C ASP A 136 -2.09 -15.97 -5.53
N LEU A 137 -2.62 -14.75 -5.34
CA LEU A 137 -1.82 -13.52 -5.23
C LEU A 137 -0.76 -13.64 -4.12
N LEU A 138 -1.15 -14.01 -2.90
CA LEU A 138 -0.21 -14.19 -1.78
C LEU A 138 0.86 -15.25 -2.05
N GLY A 139 0.48 -16.37 -2.69
CA GLY A 139 1.42 -17.42 -3.07
C GLY A 139 2.42 -16.99 -4.15
N GLU A 140 1.95 -16.29 -5.18
CA GLU A 140 2.79 -15.70 -6.22
C GLU A 140 3.75 -14.67 -5.62
N THR A 141 3.24 -13.76 -4.78
CA THR A 141 4.05 -12.73 -4.10
C THR A 141 5.10 -13.36 -3.20
N ALA A 142 4.74 -14.37 -2.39
CA ALA A 142 5.72 -15.09 -1.56
C ALA A 142 6.83 -15.72 -2.40
N THR A 143 6.48 -16.41 -3.50
CA THR A 143 7.46 -17.05 -4.39
C THR A 143 8.48 -16.03 -4.92
N ARG A 144 8.00 -14.85 -5.33
CA ARG A 144 8.85 -13.75 -5.82
C ARG A 144 9.71 -13.16 -4.70
N LEU A 145 9.13 -12.91 -3.53
CA LEU A 145 9.81 -12.32 -2.38
C LEU A 145 10.86 -13.26 -1.75
N ILE A 146 10.63 -14.58 -1.76
CA ILE A 146 11.64 -15.57 -1.32
C ILE A 146 12.92 -15.42 -2.13
N SER A 147 12.80 -15.18 -3.43
CA SER A 147 13.96 -15.04 -4.31
C SER A 147 14.54 -13.63 -4.32
N ALA A 148 13.71 -12.58 -4.31
CA ALA A 148 14.18 -11.19 -4.35
C ALA A 148 14.69 -10.69 -2.98
N HIS A 149 14.07 -11.14 -1.89
CA HIS A 149 14.31 -10.68 -0.52
C HIS A 149 14.37 -11.86 0.47
N PRO A 150 15.31 -12.82 0.30
CA PRO A 150 15.36 -14.04 1.11
C PRO A 150 15.63 -13.80 2.59
N THR A 151 16.29 -12.70 2.94
CA THR A 151 16.73 -12.39 4.31
C THR A 151 16.29 -11.01 4.80
N ARG A 152 15.60 -10.26 3.94
CA ARG A 152 15.34 -8.84 4.16
C ARG A 152 13.87 -8.58 4.42
N THR A 153 13.63 -7.60 5.28
CA THR A 153 12.30 -7.07 5.51
C THR A 153 11.93 -6.03 4.46
N VAL A 154 10.75 -6.17 3.85
CA VAL A 154 10.18 -5.22 2.88
C VAL A 154 8.69 -5.09 3.14
N PHE A 155 8.13 -3.88 2.99
CA PHE A 155 6.68 -3.68 3.08
C PHE A 155 6.00 -4.23 1.85
N VAL A 156 4.77 -4.72 1.99
CA VAL A 156 4.02 -5.30 0.88
C VAL A 156 2.64 -4.66 0.83
N LEU A 157 2.27 -4.14 -0.34
CA LEU A 157 0.92 -3.68 -0.67
C LEU A 157 0.33 -4.63 -1.72
N LEU A 158 -0.69 -5.39 -1.34
CA LEU A 158 -1.43 -6.27 -2.23
C LEU A 158 -2.73 -5.62 -2.61
N VAL A 159 -3.02 -5.54 -3.90
CA VAL A 159 -4.21 -4.87 -4.43
C VAL A 159 -4.98 -5.82 -5.34
N VAL A 160 -6.28 -5.95 -5.10
CA VAL A 160 -7.18 -6.70 -5.98
C VAL A 160 -8.37 -5.82 -6.31
N GLY A 161 -8.40 -5.30 -7.54
CA GLY A 161 -9.35 -4.28 -7.94
C GLY A 161 -9.15 -2.99 -7.12
N VAL A 162 -10.21 -2.58 -6.40
CA VAL A 162 -10.17 -1.45 -5.45
C VAL A 162 -10.03 -1.90 -4.00
N ARG A 163 -9.73 -3.18 -3.75
CA ARG A 163 -9.47 -3.71 -2.41
C ARG A 163 -7.97 -3.87 -2.19
N TYR A 164 -7.52 -3.68 -0.96
CA TYR A 164 -6.11 -3.79 -0.64
C TYR A 164 -5.85 -4.44 0.73
N MET A 165 -4.64 -4.99 0.89
CA MET A 165 -4.06 -5.43 2.15
C MET A 165 -2.63 -4.92 2.27
N VAL A 166 -2.23 -4.54 3.47
CA VAL A 166 -0.87 -4.12 3.81
C VAL A 166 -0.23 -5.16 4.71
N MET A 167 0.99 -5.56 4.36
CA MET A 167 1.75 -6.57 5.07
C MET A 167 3.22 -6.17 5.15
N ILE A 168 3.98 -6.92 5.93
CA ILE A 168 5.44 -6.92 5.93
C ILE A 168 5.88 -8.31 5.48
N TRP A 169 6.81 -8.38 4.55
CA TRP A 169 7.60 -9.57 4.31
C TRP A 169 8.81 -9.56 5.23
N ASP A 170 8.98 -10.58 6.07
CA ASP A 170 10.15 -10.76 6.93
C ASP A 170 10.98 -11.97 6.48
N GLY A 171 11.83 -11.76 5.46
CA GLY A 171 12.67 -12.82 4.89
C GLY A 171 13.54 -13.54 5.93
N GLY A 172 14.08 -12.80 6.91
CA GLY A 172 15.00 -13.30 7.92
C GLY A 172 14.33 -14.12 9.03
N ASN A 173 13.01 -13.98 9.22
CA ASN A 173 12.27 -14.66 10.27
C ASN A 173 11.19 -15.59 9.70
N SER A 174 11.60 -16.83 9.45
CA SER A 174 10.71 -17.91 8.98
C SER A 174 10.05 -18.67 10.13
N MET A 175 10.06 -18.16 11.37
CA MET A 175 9.31 -18.81 12.44
C MET A 175 7.81 -18.66 12.18
N ALA A 176 7.10 -19.79 12.19
CA ALA A 176 5.66 -19.84 12.04
C ALA A 176 4.99 -19.05 13.20
N PRO A 177 4.17 -18.02 12.90
CA PRO A 177 3.30 -17.45 13.91
C PRO A 177 2.39 -18.55 14.46
N ASN A 178 2.05 -18.47 15.73
CA ASN A 178 0.99 -19.28 16.32
C ASN A 178 -0.17 -18.37 16.73
N PRO A 179 -1.34 -18.46 16.07
CA PRO A 179 -1.69 -19.36 14.96
C PRO A 179 -1.07 -18.96 13.61
N VAL A 180 -0.91 -19.93 12.70
CA VAL A 180 -0.44 -19.69 11.32
C VAL A 180 -1.50 -18.89 10.55
N PRO A 181 -1.15 -17.80 9.86
CA PRO A 181 -2.10 -17.04 9.07
C PRO A 181 -2.71 -17.89 7.95
N THR A 182 -4.03 -17.88 7.82
CA THR A 182 -4.79 -18.71 6.88
C THR A 182 -5.93 -17.95 6.21
N ILE A 183 -6.19 -18.23 4.93
CA ILE A 183 -7.41 -17.80 4.23
C ILE A 183 -8.44 -18.92 4.32
N ILE A 184 -9.71 -18.57 4.58
CA ILE A 184 -10.80 -19.55 4.58
C ILE A 184 -11.32 -19.76 3.16
N HIS A 185 -11.26 -21.00 2.66
CA HIS A 185 -11.90 -21.39 1.41
C HIS A 185 -13.44 -21.45 1.58
N PRO A 186 -14.23 -20.69 0.81
CA PRO A 186 -15.67 -20.59 1.04
C PRO A 186 -16.49 -21.79 0.56
N ALA A 187 -15.92 -22.74 -0.20
CA ALA A 187 -16.74 -23.56 -1.09
C ALA A 187 -17.37 -24.82 -0.47
N THR A 188 -17.20 -25.13 0.82
CA THR A 188 -18.03 -26.12 1.55
C THR A 188 -17.54 -26.25 2.99
N ALA A 189 -18.46 -26.39 3.94
CA ALA A 189 -18.11 -26.80 5.29
C ALA A 189 -17.75 -28.31 5.29
N PRO A 190 -16.72 -28.74 6.06
CA PRO A 190 -15.84 -27.90 6.88
C PRO A 190 -14.88 -27.07 6.02
N PHE A 191 -14.77 -25.79 6.38
CA PHE A 191 -13.88 -24.84 5.71
C PHE A 191 -12.44 -25.37 5.76
N THR A 192 -11.84 -25.62 4.59
CA THR A 192 -10.42 -25.98 4.51
C THR A 192 -9.59 -24.69 4.54
N PRO A 193 -8.79 -24.44 5.59
CA PRO A 193 -7.94 -23.27 5.64
C PRO A 193 -6.78 -23.41 4.66
N TRP A 194 -6.44 -22.32 3.97
CA TRP A 194 -5.24 -22.23 3.16
C TRP A 194 -4.17 -21.45 3.91
N PRO A 195 -3.13 -22.11 4.44
CA PRO A 195 -2.03 -21.40 5.07
C PRO A 195 -1.31 -20.53 4.05
N ILE A 196 -0.87 -19.34 4.50
CA ILE A 196 -0.01 -18.46 3.71
C ILE A 196 1.42 -18.51 4.27
N ASP A 197 2.39 -18.01 3.50
CA ASP A 197 3.79 -18.00 3.93
C ASP A 197 3.96 -17.27 5.27
N ASN A 198 4.71 -17.88 6.18
CA ASN A 198 4.83 -17.43 7.56
C ASN A 198 5.66 -16.14 7.72
N ARG A 199 6.38 -15.73 6.67
CA ARG A 199 7.13 -14.48 6.62
C ARG A 199 6.22 -13.26 6.42
N PHE A 200 4.97 -13.45 6.00
CA PHE A 200 4.00 -12.37 6.02
C PHE A 200 3.60 -12.01 7.45
N LYS A 201 3.83 -10.75 7.82
CA LYS A 201 3.43 -10.16 9.10
C LYS A 201 2.48 -8.99 8.84
N PHE A 202 1.65 -8.67 9.83
CA PHE A 202 0.70 -7.56 9.73
C PHE A 202 1.25 -6.36 10.52
N PRO A 203 1.55 -5.22 9.86
CA PRO A 203 2.21 -4.09 10.50
C PRO A 203 1.32 -3.34 11.50
N MET A 204 0.01 -3.58 11.46
CA MET A 204 -0.98 -2.88 12.27
C MET A 204 -2.21 -3.78 12.48
N VAL A 205 -3.09 -3.36 13.39
CA VAL A 205 -4.39 -4.00 13.58
C VAL A 205 -5.28 -3.64 12.39
N VAL A 206 -5.79 -4.66 11.70
CA VAL A 206 -6.57 -4.52 10.46
C VAL A 206 -7.80 -5.40 10.49
N ALA A 207 -8.90 -4.94 9.90
CA ALA A 207 -10.18 -5.63 9.94
C ALA A 207 -10.18 -7.00 9.23
N TYR A 208 -9.30 -7.19 8.25
CA TYR A 208 -9.18 -8.44 7.50
C TYR A 208 -8.33 -9.51 8.18
N TYR A 209 -7.70 -9.26 9.32
CA TYR A 209 -6.87 -10.25 10.00
C TYR A 209 -7.23 -10.38 11.48
N ASN A 210 -7.65 -11.58 11.88
CA ASN A 210 -7.88 -11.92 13.28
C ASN A 210 -6.59 -12.52 13.87
N GLN A 211 -5.92 -11.75 14.74
CA GLN A 211 -4.67 -12.18 15.38
C GLN A 211 -4.83 -13.37 16.33
N VAL A 212 -6.03 -13.58 16.88
CA VAL A 212 -6.32 -14.67 17.84
C VAL A 212 -6.51 -15.99 17.11
N SER A 213 -7.22 -15.99 15.98
CA SER A 213 -7.50 -17.21 15.21
C SER A 213 -6.56 -17.43 14.02
N GLY A 214 -5.78 -16.42 13.63
CA GLY A 214 -4.92 -16.46 12.43
C GLY A 214 -5.71 -16.36 11.13
N ILE A 215 -7.02 -16.08 11.18
CA ILE A 215 -7.87 -16.06 9.99
C ILE A 215 -7.74 -14.73 9.27
N ILE A 216 -7.50 -14.80 7.96
CA ILE A 216 -7.58 -13.70 7.00
C ILE A 216 -8.96 -13.74 6.33
N ASN A 217 -9.80 -12.74 6.63
CA ASN A 217 -11.08 -12.54 5.97
C ASN A 217 -10.91 -11.62 4.76
N THR A 218 -10.81 -12.22 3.57
CA THR A 218 -10.59 -11.48 2.31
C THR A 218 -11.75 -10.56 1.93
N ARG A 219 -12.97 -10.80 2.45
CA ARG A 219 -14.12 -9.91 2.23
C ARG A 219 -14.02 -8.61 3.04
N ALA A 220 -13.23 -8.62 4.10
CA ALA A 220 -12.94 -7.47 4.95
C ALA A 220 -11.66 -6.73 4.52
N ALA A 221 -11.08 -7.06 3.35
CA ALA A 221 -9.99 -6.29 2.76
C ALA A 221 -10.41 -4.81 2.65
N ALA A 222 -9.49 -3.92 3.01
CA ALA A 222 -9.71 -2.49 3.03
C ALA A 222 -10.02 -1.98 1.60
N SER A 223 -10.81 -0.92 1.48
CA SER A 223 -11.31 -0.43 0.20
C SER A 223 -10.75 0.94 -0.15
N LEU A 224 -10.36 1.11 -1.41
CA LEU A 224 -10.18 2.41 -2.03
C LEU A 224 -11.55 2.96 -2.43
N ASP A 225 -11.69 4.27 -2.31
CA ASP A 225 -12.94 4.99 -2.52
C ASP A 225 -12.62 6.41 -3.00
N SER A 226 -13.51 6.94 -3.83
CA SER A 226 -13.41 8.30 -4.36
C SER A 226 -14.76 9.00 -4.42
N GLU A 227 -15.89 8.30 -4.46
CA GLU A 227 -17.17 8.96 -4.79
C GLU A 227 -18.41 8.35 -4.10
N THR A 228 -18.27 7.48 -3.10
CA THR A 228 -19.47 6.85 -2.51
C THR A 228 -20.30 7.79 -1.62
N VAL A 229 -21.63 7.72 -1.79
CA VAL A 229 -22.67 8.51 -1.10
C VAL A 229 -23.56 7.57 -0.27
N TYR A 230 -24.01 7.99 0.92
CA TYR A 230 -24.98 7.22 1.73
C TYR A 230 -26.35 7.14 1.02
N PRO A 231 -27.03 5.97 0.97
CA PRO A 231 -28.35 5.87 0.37
C PRO A 231 -29.39 6.74 1.09
N ALA A 232 -30.24 7.42 0.32
CA ALA A 232 -31.37 8.16 0.86
C ALA A 232 -32.25 7.25 1.74
N GLY A 233 -32.49 7.66 2.99
CA GLY A 233 -33.31 6.92 3.95
C GLY A 233 -32.55 5.96 4.89
N GLN A 234 -31.28 5.64 4.63
CA GLN A 234 -30.42 4.95 5.61
C GLN A 234 -29.58 5.95 6.42
N LYS A 235 -30.20 7.10 6.71
CA LYS A 235 -29.57 8.25 7.35
C LYS A 235 -29.81 8.17 8.87
N PRO A 236 -28.78 8.12 9.71
CA PRO A 236 -28.96 8.25 11.16
C PRO A 236 -29.57 9.63 11.49
N PRO A 237 -30.57 9.72 12.38
CA PRO A 237 -31.22 11.00 12.70
C PRO A 237 -30.21 11.97 13.34
N GLY A 238 -30.17 13.21 12.84
CA GLY A 238 -29.34 14.30 13.38
C GLY A 238 -28.11 14.73 12.56
N ARG A 239 -27.79 14.09 11.42
CA ARG A 239 -26.71 14.55 10.51
C ARG A 239 -27.27 15.26 9.29
N GLY A 240 -26.69 16.38 8.85
CA GLY A 240 -27.13 17.19 7.70
C GLY A 240 -26.98 16.50 6.34
N ASN A 241 -27.17 17.22 5.23
CA ASN A 241 -26.66 16.81 3.91
C ASN A 241 -25.15 16.97 3.92
N LEU A 242 -24.35 15.91 3.73
CA LEU A 242 -22.90 16.03 3.52
C LEU A 242 -22.30 14.93 2.64
N ASP A 243 -21.31 15.38 1.86
CA ASP A 243 -20.41 14.73 0.90
C ASP A 243 -19.24 14.01 1.62
N VAL A 244 -19.38 12.72 1.98
CA VAL A 244 -18.33 12.00 2.73
C VAL A 244 -18.13 10.59 2.18
N LEU A 245 -16.86 10.20 2.01
CA LEU A 245 -16.42 8.90 1.49
C LEU A 245 -16.83 7.77 2.46
N ARG A 246 -17.44 6.70 1.94
CA ARG A 246 -17.85 5.52 2.73
C ARG A 246 -16.67 4.81 3.38
N TYR A 247 -15.52 4.78 2.70
CA TYR A 247 -14.32 4.07 3.15
C TYR A 247 -13.19 5.02 3.55
N GLU A 248 -13.51 6.20 4.06
CA GLU A 248 -12.52 7.20 4.52
C GLU A 248 -11.50 6.63 5.52
N ALA A 249 -11.91 5.73 6.42
CA ALA A 249 -10.99 5.11 7.37
C ALA A 249 -10.00 4.13 6.72
N ASP A 250 -10.43 3.39 5.70
CA ASP A 250 -9.56 2.50 4.93
C ASP A 250 -8.56 3.34 4.14
N LEU A 251 -9.02 4.41 3.52
CA LEU A 251 -8.18 5.42 2.91
C LEU A 251 -7.12 5.93 3.91
N ALA A 252 -7.54 6.50 5.05
CA ALA A 252 -6.67 6.99 6.13
C ALA A 252 -5.58 5.99 6.54
N THR A 253 -5.94 4.71 6.63
CA THR A 253 -5.03 3.63 6.99
C THR A 253 -3.93 3.43 5.96
N LEU A 254 -4.27 3.46 4.66
CA LEU A 254 -3.27 3.34 3.60
C LEU A 254 -2.32 4.53 3.60
N GLU A 255 -2.83 5.76 3.72
CA GLU A 255 -1.98 6.95 3.78
C GLU A 255 -1.00 6.89 4.97
N GLN A 256 -1.48 6.56 6.16
CA GLN A 256 -0.64 6.42 7.34
C GLN A 256 0.47 5.36 7.13
N PHE A 257 0.14 4.26 6.46
CA PHE A 257 1.12 3.24 6.09
C PHE A 257 2.21 3.79 5.16
N LEU A 258 1.84 4.51 4.10
CA LEU A 258 2.79 5.08 3.14
C LEU A 258 3.70 6.14 3.77
N ILE A 259 3.15 7.00 4.63
CA ILE A 259 3.93 8.01 5.39
C ILE A 259 4.91 7.33 6.34
N THR A 260 4.47 6.27 7.02
CA THR A 260 5.35 5.51 7.93
C THR A 260 6.56 4.97 7.17
N ILE A 261 6.35 4.41 5.98
CA ILE A 261 7.43 3.94 5.10
C ILE A 261 8.37 5.08 4.71
N GLN A 262 7.81 6.23 4.29
CA GLN A 262 8.57 7.41 3.89
C GLN A 262 9.50 7.90 5.04
N GLN A 263 9.02 7.84 6.28
CA GLN A 263 9.74 8.34 7.45
C GLN A 263 10.74 7.33 8.05
N MET A 264 10.74 6.06 7.61
CA MET A 264 11.62 5.04 8.18
C MET A 264 13.10 5.39 7.99
N PRO A 265 13.97 5.22 8.98
CA PRO A 265 15.41 5.38 8.76
C PRO A 265 15.97 4.26 7.88
N LEU A 266 17.02 4.55 7.12
CA LEU A 266 17.84 3.53 6.46
C LEU A 266 18.67 2.78 7.51
N ALA A 267 18.08 1.77 8.17
CA ALA A 267 18.79 0.91 9.12
C ALA A 267 19.29 -0.38 8.45
N GLY A 268 20.60 -0.62 8.50
CA GLY A 268 21.25 -1.84 7.99
C GLY A 268 22.05 -1.63 6.69
N ASN A 269 23.20 -2.30 6.60
CA ASN A 269 24.01 -2.36 5.38
C ASN A 269 23.29 -3.18 4.32
N ASN A 270 23.24 -2.69 3.08
CA ASN A 270 23.11 -3.60 1.93
C ASN A 270 24.43 -4.39 1.88
N PRO A 271 24.45 -5.73 2.01
CA PRO A 271 25.64 -6.44 1.57
C PRO A 271 25.84 -6.12 0.09
N GLY A 272 27.03 -5.64 -0.27
CA GLY A 272 27.40 -5.32 -1.64
C GLY A 272 27.48 -6.52 -2.57
N HIS A 273 27.27 -7.73 -2.04
CA HIS A 273 27.46 -9.01 -2.72
C HIS A 273 26.44 -10.03 -2.19
N PHE A 274 25.67 -10.63 -3.09
CA PHE A 274 25.13 -11.97 -2.93
C PHE A 274 25.90 -12.82 -3.94
N PHE A 275 26.83 -13.64 -3.40
CA PHE A 275 27.79 -14.55 -4.05
C PHE A 275 28.22 -14.22 -5.49
#